data_AF-A0A4R3RX19-F1
#
_entry.id   AF-A0A4R3RX19-F1
#
_cell.length_a   1.000
_cell.length_b   1.000
_cell.length_c   1.000
_cell.angle_alpha   90.00
_cell.angle_beta   90.00
_cell.angle_gamma   90.00
#
_symmetry.space_group_name_H-M   'P 1'
#
loop_
_entity.id
_entity.type
_entity.pdbx_description
1 polymer ?
#
loop_
_entity_poly.entity_id
_entity_poly.type
_entity_poly.pdbx_seq_one_letter_code
_entity_poly.pdbx_strand_id
1 'polypeptide(L)' 'MPQLDRIPAIPLHDEHVVTAREALEGLYLKLQQEAEVRLVAAAMRAGWSPEEAIDAIDDLRKEDVQVVD' A
#
# COMPACT_ATOMS: atom_id res chain seq x y z
N MET A 1 -20.38 32.51 -25.29
CA MET A 1 -19.00 32.07 -25.02
C MET A 1 -19.09 30.84 -24.13
N PRO A 2 -18.69 29.63 -24.55
CA PRO A 2 -18.70 28.48 -23.65
C PRO A 2 -17.54 28.63 -22.67
N GLN A 3 -17.81 28.49 -21.37
CA GLN A 3 -16.75 28.36 -20.37
C GLN A 3 -16.10 27.00 -20.61
N LEU A 4 -14.86 26.99 -21.10
CA LEU A 4 -14.02 25.81 -21.11
C LEU A 4 -13.98 25.27 -19.68
N ASP A 5 -14.56 24.08 -19.50
CA ASP A 5 -14.47 23.32 -18.26
C ASP A 5 -13.02 23.34 -17.80
N ARG A 6 -12.80 24.07 -16.70
CA ARG A 6 -11.49 24.29 -16.11
C ARG A 6 -11.02 22.93 -15.64
N ILE A 7 -10.13 22.31 -16.41
CA ILE A 7 -9.35 21.15 -15.98
C ILE A 7 -8.84 21.50 -14.57
N PRO A 8 -9.11 20.68 -13.54
CA PRO A 8 -8.63 20.96 -12.19
C PRO A 8 -7.12 21.14 -12.24
N ALA A 9 -6.65 22.33 -11.86
CA ALA A 9 -5.23 22.62 -11.83
C ALA A 9 -4.57 21.66 -10.85
N ILE A 10 -3.62 20.85 -11.33
CA ILE A 10 -2.78 20.03 -10.47
C ILE A 10 -1.89 21.01 -9.68
N PRO A 11 -1.94 21.00 -8.33
CA PRO A 11 -1.12 21.88 -7.52
C PRO A 11 0.36 21.72 -7.88
N LEU A 12 1.09 22.84 -7.95
CA LEU A 12 2.52 22.83 -8.21
C LEU A 12 3.26 22.18 -7.02
N HIS A 13 4.40 21.53 -7.26
CA HIS A 13 5.12 20.75 -6.25
C HIS A 13 5.41 21.51 -4.94
N ASP A 14 5.52 22.83 -4.99
CA ASP A 14 5.79 23.73 -3.85
C ASP A 14 4.53 24.14 -3.06
N GLU A 15 3.33 23.70 -3.47
CA GLU A 15 2.05 23.98 -2.78
C GLU A 15 1.60 22.83 -1.87
N HIS A 16 2.36 21.73 -1.79
CA HIS A 16 2.02 20.63 -0.90
C HIS A 16 2.28 21.03 0.56
N VAL A 17 1.19 21.15 1.34
CA VAL A 17 1.25 21.42 2.80
C VAL A 17 1.89 20.26 3.57
N VAL A 18 1.93 19.08 2.96
CA VAL A 18 2.50 17.85 3.53
C VAL A 18 3.46 17.21 2.53
N THR A 19 4.43 16.45 3.03
CA THR A 19 5.31 15.65 2.21
C THR A 19 4.54 14.56 1.45
N ALA A 20 5.07 14.11 0.32
CA ALA A 20 4.49 12.98 -0.43
C ALA A 20 4.32 11.73 0.44
N ARG A 21 5.24 11.50 1.40
CA ARG A 21 5.15 10.40 2.36
C ARG A 21 3.89 10.52 3.24
N GLU A 22 3.70 11.67 3.86
CA GLU A 22 2.55 11.91 4.75
C GLU A 22 1.22 11.80 4.00
N ALA A 23 1.17 12.29 2.75
CA ALA A 23 -0.02 12.15 1.90
C ALA A 23 -0.37 10.69 1.59
N LEU A 24 0.64 9.82 1.46
CA LEU A 24 0.46 8.42 1.07
C LEU A 24 0.35 7.47 2.28
N GLU A 25 0.82 7.84 3.46
CA GLU A 25 0.93 6.97 4.64
C GLU A 25 -0.40 6.26 4.97
N GLY A 26 -1.51 7.01 5.00
CA GLY A 26 -2.83 6.44 5.28
C GLY A 26 -3.31 5.44 4.23
N LEU A 27 -3.05 5.69 2.94
CA LEU A 27 -3.40 4.76 1.87
C LEU A 27 -2.48 3.54 1.88
N TYR A 28 -1.20 3.76 2.13
CA TYR A 28 -0.20 2.70 2.21
C TYR A 28 -0.55 1.68 3.29
N LEU A 29 -0.87 2.12 4.51
CA LEU A 29 -1.28 1.23 5.61
C LEU A 29 -2.53 0.39 5.26
N LYS A 30 -3.52 1.01 4.59
CA LYS A 30 -4.72 0.29 4.14
C LYS A 30 -4.38 -0.78 3.11
N LEU A 31 -3.55 -0.45 2.12
CA LEU A 31 -3.12 -1.40 1.10
C LEU A 31 -2.32 -2.57 1.71
N GLN A 32 -1.47 -2.31 2.70
CA GLN A 32 -0.74 -3.36 3.42
C GLN A 32 -1.71 -4.33 4.12
N GLN A 33 -2.71 -3.81 4.84
CA GLN A 33 -3.70 -4.64 5.50
C GLN A 33 -4.53 -5.46 4.49
N GLU A 34 -4.99 -4.84 3.39
CA GLU A 34 -5.71 -5.55 2.34
C GLU A 34 -4.89 -6.67 1.69
N ALA A 35 -3.60 -6.42 1.45
CA ALA A 35 -2.69 -7.41 0.91
C ALA A 35 -2.52 -8.60 1.87
N GLU A 36 -2.30 -8.33 3.16
CA GLU A 36 -2.14 -9.37 4.18
C GLU A 36 -3.38 -10.27 4.28
N VAL A 37 -4.59 -9.69 4.31
CA VAL A 37 -5.85 -10.45 4.30
C VAL A 37 -5.95 -11.36 3.07
N ARG A 38 -5.54 -10.87 1.89
CA ARG A 38 -5.58 -11.66 0.65
C ARG A 38 -4.56 -12.81 0.67
N LEU A 39 -3.37 -12.57 1.24
CA LEU A 39 -2.32 -13.57 1.37
C LEU A 39 -2.74 -14.69 2.32
N VAL A 40 -3.23 -14.34 3.52
CA VAL A 40 -3.76 -15.32 4.48
C VAL A 40 -4.90 -16.13 3.87
N ALA A 41 -5.87 -15.46 3.21
CA ALA A 41 -6.97 -16.16 2.55
C ALA A 41 -6.50 -17.10 1.43
N ALA A 42 -5.40 -16.78 0.74
CA ALA A 42 -4.82 -17.65 -0.29
C ALA A 42 -4.13 -18.86 0.32
N ALA A 43 -3.36 -18.66 1.40
CA ALA A 43 -2.70 -19.73 2.14
C ALA A 43 -3.73 -20.72 2.73
N MET A 44 -4.80 -20.21 3.33
CA MET A 44 -5.90 -21.05 3.85
C MET A 44 -6.57 -21.86 2.73
N ARG A 45 -6.78 -21.27 1.55
CA ARG A 45 -7.32 -22.00 0.37
C ARG A 45 -6.37 -23.07 -0.14
N ALA A 46 -5.07 -22.93 0.09
CA ALA A 46 -4.06 -23.91 -0.24
C ALA A 46 -3.85 -24.98 0.86
N GLY A 47 -4.59 -24.90 1.97
CA GLY A 47 -4.58 -25.89 3.05
C GLY A 47 -3.64 -25.58 4.22
N TRP A 48 -3.04 -24.39 4.25
CA TRP A 48 -2.19 -23.94 5.36
C TRP A 48 -3.02 -23.37 6.50
N SER A 49 -2.49 -23.46 7.72
CA SER A 49 -3.10 -22.78 8.87
C SER A 49 -2.94 -21.26 8.77
N PRO A 50 -3.83 -20.47 9.41
CA PRO A 50 -3.66 -19.02 9.52
C PRO A 50 -2.34 -18.61 10.16
N GLU A 51 -1.89 -19.35 11.18
CA GLU A 51 -0.65 -19.09 11.91
C GLU A 51 0.57 -19.26 11.00
N GLU A 52 0.65 -20.38 10.26
CA GLU A 52 1.73 -20.61 9.28
C GLU A 52 1.73 -19.55 8.18
N ALA A 53 0.55 -19.08 7.75
CA ALA A 53 0.44 -18.02 6.76
C ALA A 53 0.98 -16.68 7.27
N ILE A 54 0.68 -16.33 8.53
CA ILE A 54 1.16 -15.10 9.16
C ILE A 54 2.68 -15.14 9.32
N ASP A 55 3.22 -16.26 9.83
CA ASP A 55 4.67 -16.45 10.01
C ASP A 55 5.40 -16.33 8.67
N ALA A 56 4.88 -16.95 7.61
CA ALA A 56 5.46 -16.86 6.26
C ALA A 56 5.42 -15.42 5.69
N ILE A 57 4.34 -14.67 5.93
CA ILE A 57 4.25 -13.26 5.50
C ILE A 57 5.29 -12.41 6.23
N ASP A 58 5.49 -12.63 7.53
CA ASP A 58 6.48 -11.90 8.32
C ASP A 58 7.92 -12.23 7.90
N ASP A 59 8.20 -13.47 7.48
CA ASP A 59 9.50 -13.83 6.93
C ASP A 59 9.75 -13.17 5.57
N LEU A 60 8.75 -13.17 4.66
CA LEU A 60 8.86 -12.46 3.38
C LEU A 60 9.12 -10.95 3.55
N ARG A 61 8.49 -10.31 4.54
CA ARG A 61 8.73 -8.89 4.86
C ARG A 61 10.17 -8.62 5.30
N LYS A 62 10.78 -9.54 6.05
CA LYS A 62 12.19 -9.40 6.47
C LYS A 62 13.13 -9.53 5.27
N GLU A 63 12.84 -10.45 4.34
CA GLU A 63 13.60 -10.60 3.11
C GLU A 63 13.51 -9.35 2.22
N ASP A 64 12.32 -8.78 2.05
CA ASP A 64 12.13 -7.53 1.30
C ASP A 64 12.95 -6.37 1.86
N VAL A 65 13.16 -6.31 3.18
CA VAL A 65 14.02 -5.28 3.82
C VAL A 65 15.50 -5.52 3.53
N GLN A 66 15.93 -6.77 3.34
CA GLN A 66 17.32 -7.14 3.05
C GLN A 66 17.70 -6.99 1.57
N VAL A 67 16.73 -7.03 0.66
CA VAL A 67 16.96 -6.91 -0.80
C VAL A 67 17.21 -5.46 -1.24
N VAL A 68 16.99 -4.48 -0.36
CA VAL A 68 17.09 -3.03 -0.68
C VAL A 68 18.44 -2.41 -0.23
N ASP A 69 19.40 -3.24 0.23
CA ASP A 69 20.80 -2.83 0.51
C ASP A 69 21.70 -2.87 -0.73
#